data_AF-A0A2V7JRV6-F1
#
_entry.id   AF-A0A2V7JRV6-F1
#
_cell.length_a   1.000
_cell.length_b   1.000
_cell.length_c   1.000
_cell.angle_alpha   90.00
_cell.angle_beta   90.00
_cell.angle_gamma   90.00
#
_symmetry.space_group_name_H-M   'P 1'
#
loop_
_entity.id
_entity.type
_entity.pdbx_description
1 polymer ?
#
loop_
_entity_poly.entity_id
_entity_poly.type
_entity_poly.pdbx_seq_one_letter_code
_entity_poly.pdbx_strand_id
1 'polypeptide(L)'
;FAADNGATAAWTFSGGRLRDSWRNKNGGTSPVIAGGLLYIYDPGGGLRVYEPESGRQVASLECGGGHWNSPIIVDGRIALPEGNSNSHRTTGVLNVWRLP
;
A
#
# COMPACT_ATOMS: atom_id res chain seq x y z
N PHE A 1 -0.59 -11.20 -1.07
CA PHE A 1 -0.71 -10.23 0.03
C PHE A 1 -2.16 -9.79 0.11
N ALA A 2 -2.66 -9.54 1.31
CA ALA A 2 -3.94 -8.87 1.51
C ALA A 2 -3.80 -7.86 2.64
N ALA A 3 -4.50 -6.73 2.50
CA ALA A 3 -4.64 -5.74 3.55
C ALA A 3 -6.12 -5.46 3.73
N ASP A 4 -6.55 -5.39 4.98
CA ASP A 4 -7.91 -5.03 5.40
C ASP A 4 -7.83 -3.94 6.48
N ASN A 5 -8.94 -3.62 7.15
CA ASN A 5 -8.96 -2.58 8.18
C ASN A 5 -8.05 -2.88 9.39
N GLY A 6 -7.69 -4.13 9.65
CA GLY A 6 -6.99 -4.55 10.88
C GLY A 6 -5.58 -5.09 10.66
N ALA A 7 -5.25 -5.55 9.46
CA ALA A 7 -3.97 -6.20 9.22
C ALA A 7 -3.53 -6.15 7.75
N THR A 8 -2.22 -6.27 7.58
CA THR A 8 -1.61 -6.76 6.34
C THR A 8 -1.07 -8.16 6.57
N ALA A 9 -1.33 -9.05 5.63
CA ALA A 9 -0.83 -10.41 5.66
C ALA A 9 -0.28 -10.88 4.31
N ALA A 10 0.69 -11.79 4.40
CA ALA A 10 1.31 -12.48 3.31
C ALA A 10 1.14 -13.99 3.45
N TRP A 11 0.98 -14.64 2.30
CA TRP A 11 0.91 -16.08 2.19
C TRP A 11 1.82 -16.53 1.07
N THR A 12 2.47 -17.68 1.26
CA THR A 12 3.15 -18.39 0.21
C THR A 12 2.21 -19.43 -0.37
N PHE A 13 2.05 -19.44 -1.68
CA PHE A 13 1.30 -20.49 -2.38
C PHE A 13 2.23 -21.64 -2.74
N SER A 14 1.98 -22.83 -2.20
CA SER A 14 2.76 -24.02 -2.51
C SER A 14 1.90 -25.28 -2.35
N GLY A 15 2.05 -26.23 -3.28
CA GLY A 15 1.30 -27.49 -3.25
C GLY A 15 -0.23 -27.30 -3.29
N GLY A 16 -0.71 -26.31 -4.03
CA GLY A 16 -2.15 -26.03 -4.18
C GLY A 16 -2.80 -25.35 -2.97
N ARG A 17 -2.03 -24.88 -1.97
CA ARG A 17 -2.57 -24.24 -0.76
C ARG A 17 -1.78 -22.98 -0.41
N LEU A 18 -2.49 -22.01 0.17
CA LEU A 18 -1.85 -20.87 0.83
C LEU A 18 -1.36 -21.29 2.21
N ARG A 19 -0.14 -20.88 2.56
CA ARG A 19 0.45 -21.02 3.89
C ARG A 19 0.80 -19.64 4.41
N ASP A 20 0.51 -19.37 5.68
CA ASP A 20 0.87 -18.09 6.30
C ASP A 20 2.39 -17.89 6.19
N SER A 21 2.79 -16.70 5.73
CA SER A 21 4.18 -16.27 5.70
C SER A 21 4.44 -15.29 6.82
N TRP A 22 3.69 -14.19 6.86
CA TRP A 22 3.72 -13.22 7.96
C TRP A 22 2.42 -12.41 8.01
N ARG A 23 2.21 -11.76 9.15
CA ARG A 23 1.11 -10.80 9.37
C ARG A 23 1.56 -9.69 10.31
N ASN A 24 1.10 -8.47 10.07
CA ASN A 24 1.25 -7.34 10.98
C ASN A 24 -0.13 -6.75 11.33
N LYS A 25 -0.16 -5.78 12.25
CA LYS A 25 -1.39 -5.09 12.71
C LYS A 25 -1.70 -3.80 11.94
N ASN A 26 -0.99 -3.56 10.85
CA ASN A 26 -1.16 -2.37 10.03
C ASN A 26 -2.16 -2.70 8.93
N GLY A 27 -3.42 -2.32 9.14
CA GLY A 27 -4.43 -2.37 8.09
C GLY A 27 -4.12 -1.41 6.93
N GLY A 28 -4.81 -1.55 5.82
CA GLY A 28 -4.59 -0.71 4.65
C GLY A 28 -5.31 -1.22 3.43
N THR A 29 -4.95 -0.65 2.29
CA THR A 29 -5.68 -0.86 1.03
C THR A 29 -4.72 -1.05 -0.13
N SER A 30 -5.22 -1.71 -1.17
CA SER A 30 -4.58 -1.86 -2.48
C SER A 30 -3.06 -2.20 -2.42
N PRO A 31 -2.69 -3.39 -1.93
CA PRO A 31 -1.29 -3.82 -1.92
C PRO A 31 -0.70 -3.88 -3.34
N VAL A 32 0.46 -3.24 -3.55
CA VAL A 32 1.20 -3.26 -4.84
C VAL A 32 2.63 -3.71 -4.60
N ILE A 33 3.14 -4.60 -5.46
CA ILE A 33 4.55 -5.01 -5.49
C ILE A 33 5.24 -4.36 -6.68
N ALA A 34 6.31 -3.62 -6.45
CA ALA A 34 7.15 -3.03 -7.50
C ALA A 34 8.58 -2.85 -6.98
N GLY A 35 9.58 -3.06 -7.85
CA GLY A 35 10.99 -2.88 -7.47
C GLY A 35 11.45 -3.71 -6.26
N GLY A 36 10.82 -4.86 -6.00
CA GLY A 36 11.12 -5.71 -4.84
C GLY A 36 10.53 -5.22 -3.50
N LEU A 37 9.66 -4.21 -3.52
CA LEU A 37 9.02 -3.63 -2.34
C LEU A 37 7.50 -3.79 -2.40
N LEU A 38 6.88 -3.91 -1.23
CA LEU A 38 5.43 -3.96 -1.04
C LEU A 38 4.92 -2.61 -0.54
N TYR A 39 3.96 -2.03 -1.25
CA TYR A 39 3.37 -0.74 -0.96
C TYR A 39 1.92 -0.92 -0.56
N ILE A 40 1.52 -0.28 0.54
CA ILE A 40 0.17 -0.37 1.07
C ILE A 40 -0.26 1.02 1.52
N TYR A 41 -1.37 1.50 0.98
CA TYR A 41 -1.93 2.79 1.36
C TYR A 41 -2.68 2.66 2.70
N ASP A 42 -2.37 3.56 3.63
CA ASP A 42 -3.14 3.75 4.86
C ASP A 42 -4.26 4.78 4.61
N PRO A 43 -5.54 4.40 4.74
CA PRO A 43 -6.65 5.36 4.70
C PRO A 43 -6.52 6.50 5.74
N GLY A 44 -5.79 6.28 6.84
CA GLY A 44 -5.45 7.31 7.82
C GLY A 44 -4.37 8.30 7.38
N GLY A 45 -3.67 8.02 6.27
CA GLY A 45 -2.56 8.82 5.74
C GLY A 45 -1.24 8.05 5.73
N GLY A 46 -0.47 8.22 4.65
CA GLY A 46 0.81 7.57 4.44
C GLY A 46 0.77 6.35 3.51
N LEU A 47 1.84 6.19 2.72
CA LEU A 47 2.08 5.00 1.92
C LEU A 47 3.19 4.18 2.59
N ARG A 48 2.80 3.08 3.24
CA ARG A 48 3.73 2.21 3.96
C ARG A 48 4.44 1.29 2.98
N VAL A 49 5.75 1.15 3.14
CA VAL A 49 6.61 0.36 2.26
C VAL A 49 7.26 -0.75 3.07
N TYR A 50 7.18 -1.99 2.59
CA TYR A 50 7.64 -3.19 3.27
C TYR A 50 8.58 -4.01 2.40
N GLU A 51 9.47 -4.76 3.06
CA GLU A 51 10.06 -5.96 2.49
C GLU A 51 8.98 -7.05 2.34
N PRO A 52 8.71 -7.57 1.13
CA PRO A 52 7.62 -8.52 0.91
C PRO A 52 7.79 -9.85 1.64
N GLU A 53 9.02 -10.30 1.86
CA GLU A 53 9.31 -11.62 2.46
C GLU A 53 9.22 -11.61 3.98
N SER A 54 9.67 -10.52 4.62
CA SER A 54 9.76 -10.40 6.08
C SER A 54 8.57 -9.65 6.69
N GLY A 55 7.87 -8.83 5.89
CA GLY A 55 6.86 -7.90 6.38
C GLY A 55 7.44 -6.72 7.17
N ARG A 56 8.76 -6.54 7.15
CA ARG A 56 9.45 -5.43 7.81
C ARG A 56 9.18 -4.14 7.06
N GLN A 57 8.67 -3.13 7.76
CA GLN A 57 8.48 -1.80 7.17
C GLN A 57 9.86 -1.15 6.95
N VAL A 58 10.10 -0.66 5.74
CA VAL A 58 11.36 -0.01 5.36
C VAL A 58 11.22 1.50 5.16
N ALA A 59 10.01 1.96 4.86
CA ALA A 59 9.71 3.38 4.74
C ALA A 59 8.21 3.66 4.96
N SER A 60 7.90 4.94 5.14
CA SER A 60 6.55 5.49 5.03
C SER A 60 6.65 6.77 4.24
N LEU A 61 5.90 6.91 3.15
CA LEU A 61 5.88 8.13 2.36
C LEU A 61 4.68 8.97 2.79
N GLU A 62 4.94 10.23 3.15
CA GLU A 62 3.93 11.17 3.64
C GLU A 62 2.90 11.49 2.56
N CYS A 63 1.62 11.22 2.85
CA CYS A 63 0.47 11.63 2.06
C CYS A 63 -0.75 11.74 2.97
N GLY A 64 -1.76 12.48 2.52
CA GLY A 64 -3.04 12.62 3.21
C GLY A 64 -3.87 11.33 3.25
N GLY A 65 -4.82 11.34 4.18
CA GLY A 65 -5.80 10.27 4.34
C GLY A 65 -6.84 10.25 3.21
N GLY A 66 -7.60 9.16 3.17
CA GLY A 66 -8.54 8.90 2.09
C GLY A 66 -9.34 7.63 2.34
N HIS A 67 -9.99 7.15 1.28
CA HIS A 67 -10.72 5.89 1.30
C HIS A 67 -9.85 4.76 0.74
N TRP A 68 -10.37 3.92 -0.16
CA TRP A 68 -9.57 2.95 -0.90
C TRP A 68 -8.87 3.62 -2.09
N ASN A 69 -7.62 4.06 -1.89
CA ASN A 69 -6.76 4.55 -2.97
C ASN A 69 -5.70 3.50 -3.33
N SER A 70 -5.33 3.45 -4.61
CA SER A 70 -4.33 2.51 -5.12
C SER A 70 -3.10 3.26 -5.63
N PRO A 71 -1.89 2.94 -5.14
CA PRO A 71 -0.67 3.51 -5.70
C PRO A 71 -0.39 2.95 -7.09
N ILE A 72 0.15 3.79 -7.98
CA ILE A 72 0.67 3.41 -9.29
C ILE A 72 2.18 3.58 -9.24
N ILE A 73 2.93 2.52 -9.55
CA ILE A 73 4.39 2.50 -9.38
C ILE A 73 5.03 2.00 -10.66
N VAL A 74 5.74 2.89 -11.34
CA VAL A 74 6.33 2.64 -12.66
C VAL A 74 7.44 3.64 -12.93
N ASP A 75 8.47 3.24 -13.70
CA ASP A 75 9.55 4.12 -14.16
C ASP A 75 10.16 5.00 -13.08
N GLY A 76 10.47 4.40 -11.92
CA GLY A 76 11.10 5.07 -10.79
C GLY A 76 10.22 6.12 -10.10
N ARG A 77 8.91 6.09 -10.34
CA ARG A 77 7.92 7.01 -9.77
C ARG A 77 6.79 6.27 -9.07
N ILE A 78 6.17 6.98 -8.14
CA ILE A 78 4.96 6.56 -7.45
C ILE A 78 3.94 7.68 -7.62
N ALA A 79 2.74 7.36 -8.08
CA ALA A 79 1.60 8.27 -8.12
C ALA A 79 0.49 7.73 -7.20
N LEU A 80 -0.08 8.56 -6.34
CA LEU A 80 -1.13 8.16 -5.41
C LEU A 80 -2.17 9.29 -5.22
N PRO A 81 -3.43 9.07 -5.62
CA PRO A 81 -4.50 10.01 -5.32
C PRO A 81 -4.90 9.95 -3.83
N GLU A 82 -5.35 11.08 -3.31
CA GLU A 82 -5.94 11.17 -1.97
C GLU A 82 -7.46 11.39 -2.04
N GLY A 83 -8.12 11.18 -0.90
CA GLY A 83 -9.51 11.56 -0.70
C GLY A 83 -10.50 10.42 -0.85
N ASN A 84 -11.77 10.80 -1.01
CA ASN A 84 -12.93 9.91 -0.98
C ASN A 84 -13.95 10.36 -2.03
N SER A 85 -14.28 9.47 -2.99
CA SER A 85 -15.26 9.77 -4.03
C SER A 85 -16.65 10.08 -3.49
N ASN A 86 -17.01 9.59 -2.30
CA ASN A 86 -18.28 9.90 -1.63
C ASN A 86 -18.37 11.35 -1.15
N SER A 87 -17.26 12.07 -1.11
CA SER A 87 -17.25 13.50 -0.77
C SER A 87 -17.59 14.40 -1.95
N HIS A 88 -17.74 13.85 -3.17
CA HIS A 88 -18.08 14.59 -4.40
C HIS A 88 -17.22 15.83 -4.65
N ARG A 89 -15.95 15.79 -4.21
CA ARG A 89 -15.00 16.88 -4.42
C ARG A 89 -14.62 16.95 -5.90
N THR A 90 -14.62 18.15 -6.46
CA THR A 90 -14.19 18.41 -7.85
C THR A 90 -12.69 18.74 -7.95
N THR A 91 -12.00 18.80 -6.82
CA THR A 91 -10.56 19.03 -6.70
C THR A 91 -9.96 18.04 -5.71
N GLY A 92 -8.68 17.70 -5.87
CA GLY A 92 -8.00 16.72 -5.02
C GLY A 92 -6.48 16.86 -5.07
N VAL A 93 -5.82 15.95 -4.37
CA VAL A 93 -4.35 15.86 -4.30
C VAL A 93 -3.90 14.59 -5.01
N LEU A 94 -2.86 14.71 -5.82
CA LEU A 94 -2.13 13.59 -6.39
C LEU A 94 -0.68 13.70 -5.91
N ASN A 95 -0.27 12.80 -5.03
CA ASN A 95 1.12 12.71 -4.62
C ASN A 95 1.94 12.07 -5.72
N VAL A 96 3.11 12.64 -6.01
CA VAL A 96 4.08 12.06 -6.94
C VAL A 96 5.44 12.03 -6.25
N TRP A 97 5.94 10.83 -6.00
CA TRP A 97 7.32 10.61 -5.57
C TRP A 97 8.17 10.11 -6.72
N ARG A 98 9.45 10.44 -6.68
CA ARG A 98 10.47 9.95 -7.61
C ARG A 98 11.71 9.55 -6.82
N LEU A 99 12.44 8.56 -7.33
CA LEU A 99 13.83 8.41 -6.95
C LEU A 99 14.61 9.68 -7.37
N PRO A 100 15.69 10.04 -6.64
CA PRO A 100 16.56 11.16 -7.01
C PRO A 100 16.92 11.18 -8.50
#